data_AF-A0A968F3E1-F1
#
_entry.id   AF-A0A968F3E1-F1
#
_cell.length_a   1.000
_cell.length_b   1.000
_cell.length_c   1.000
_cell.angle_alpha   90.00
_cell.angle_beta   90.00
_cell.angle_gamma   90.00
#
_symmetry.space_group_name_H-M   'P 1'
#
loop_
_entity.id
_entity.type
_entity.pdbx_description
1 polymer ?
#
loop_
_entity_poly.entity_id
_entity_poly.type
_entity_poly.pdbx_seq_one_letter_code
_entity_poly.pdbx_strand_id
1 'polypeptide(L)' 'MRTYRAVNLNVLWFLIALNVVISIITFIRPEIIYFLGLRPALLSQQPWTIVSSIFVHGSIWHILFNMIALYFLGSFLI' A
#
# COMPACT_ATOMS: atom_id res chain seq x y z
N MET A 1 4.82 17.19 -31.27
CA MET A 1 3.63 16.36 -31.02
C MET A 1 3.77 15.76 -29.63
N ARG A 2 2.84 16.06 -28.71
CA ARG A 2 2.89 15.50 -27.35
C ARG A 2 2.43 14.04 -27.45
N THR A 3 3.36 13.10 -27.31
CA THR A 3 3.04 11.68 -27.33
C THR A 3 2.31 11.37 -26.02
N TYR A 4 0.97 11.27 -26.07
CA TYR A 4 0.19 10.78 -24.95
C TYR A 4 0.54 9.30 -24.79
N ARG A 5 1.38 8.96 -23.80
CA ARG A 5 1.59 7.58 -23.38
C ARG A 5 0.24 7.06 -22.89
N ALA A 6 -0.14 5.86 -23.30
CA ALA A 6 -1.27 5.17 -22.71
C ALA A 6 -0.99 5.00 -21.21
N VAL A 7 -1.89 5.52 -20.38
CA VAL A 7 -1.81 5.43 -18.91
C VAL A 7 -1.65 3.96 -18.54
N ASN A 8 -0.58 3.61 -17.83
CA ASN A 8 -0.35 2.23 -17.40
C ASN A 8 -1.17 1.90 -16.15
N LEU A 9 -2.49 1.80 -16.33
CA LEU A 9 -3.44 1.50 -15.27
C LEU A 9 -3.18 0.14 -14.61
N ASN A 10 -2.47 -0.77 -15.26
CA ASN A 10 -2.17 -2.09 -14.71
C ASN A 10 -1.35 -2.00 -13.42
N VAL A 11 -0.39 -1.06 -13.35
CA VAL A 11 0.41 -0.84 -12.14
C VAL A 11 -0.44 -0.29 -11.01
N LEU A 12 -1.33 0.66 -11.31
CA LEU A 12 -2.24 1.26 -10.34
C LEU A 12 -3.19 0.20 -9.75
N TRP A 13 -3.84 -0.58 -10.61
CA TRP A 13 -4.73 -1.66 -10.18
C TRP A 13 -3.99 -2.73 -9.38
N PHE A 14 -2.77 -3.07 -9.76
CA PHE A 14 -1.92 -3.99 -9.00
C PHE A 14 -1.65 -3.46 -7.58
N LEU A 15 -1.26 -2.18 -7.44
CA LEU A 15 -0.99 -1.58 -6.14
C LEU A 15 -2.25 -1.53 -5.27
N ILE A 16 -3.41 -1.19 -5.84
CA ILE A 16 -4.68 -1.18 -5.12
C ILE A 16 -5.01 -2.59 -4.62
N ALA A 17 -4.94 -3.60 -5.49
CA ALA A 17 -5.22 -4.98 -5.12
C ALA A 17 -4.27 -5.47 -4.01
N LEU A 18 -2.97 -5.16 -4.11
CA LEU A 18 -1.97 -5.53 -3.11
C LEU A 18 -2.28 -4.93 -1.73
N ASN A 19 -2.64 -3.63 -1.67
CA ASN A 19 -3.01 -2.96 -0.41
C ASN A 19 -4.26 -3.58 0.23
N VAL A 20 -5.27 -3.90 -0.57
CA VAL A 20 -6.50 -4.55 -0.10
C VAL A 20 -6.21 -5.94 0.46
N VAL A 21 -5.43 -6.76 -0.26
CA VAL A 21 -5.06 -8.11 0.18
C VAL A 21 -4.29 -8.07 1.51
N ILE A 22 -3.26 -7.23 1.61
CA ILE A 22 -2.48 -7.10 2.85
C ILE A 22 -3.37 -6.65 4.01
N SER A 23 -4.28 -5.71 3.76
CA SER A 23 -5.17 -5.20 4.79
C SER A 23 -6.15 -6.28 5.28
N ILE A 24 -6.74 -7.07 4.38
CA ILE A 24 -7.59 -8.22 4.74
C ILE A 24 -6.80 -9.21 5.60
N ILE A 25 -5.57 -9.53 5.20
CA ILE A 25 -4.69 -10.43 5.95
C ILE A 25 -4.45 -9.90 7.37
N THR A 26 -4.14 -8.60 7.52
CA THR A 26 -3.91 -7.98 8.84
C THR A 26 -5.17 -7.87 9.69
N PHE A 27 -6.36 -7.78 9.10
CA PHE A 27 -7.62 -7.81 9.86
C PHE A 27 -7.93 -9.20 10.41
N ILE A 28 -7.59 -10.26 9.66
CA ILE A 28 -7.77 -11.66 10.10
C ILE A 28 -6.70 -12.03 11.14
N ARG A 29 -5.47 -11.54 10.97
CA ARG A 29 -4.29 -11.87 11.78
C ARG A 29 -3.56 -10.58 12.21
N PRO A 30 -4.06 -9.88 13.24
CA PRO A 30 -3.48 -8.61 13.69
C PRO A 30 -1.99 -8.71 14.08
N GLU A 31 -1.53 -9.89 14.49
CA GLU A 31 -0.13 -10.16 14.83
C GLU A 31 0.85 -9.91 13.68
N ILE A 32 0.39 -9.99 12.43
CA ILE A 32 1.21 -9.73 11.23
C ILE A 32 1.67 -8.27 11.19
N ILE A 33 0.94 -7.36 11.83
CA ILE A 33 1.34 -5.95 11.95
C ILE A 33 2.69 -5.81 12.67
N TYR A 34 3.02 -6.69 13.63
CA TYR A 34 4.31 -6.63 14.32
C TYR A 34 5.50 -7.05 13.44
N PHE A 35 5.24 -7.74 12.33
CA PHE A 35 6.25 -8.21 11.39
C PHE A 35 6.39 -7.31 10.15
N LEU A 36 5.28 -6.72 9.69
CA LEU A 36 5.25 -5.85 8.52
C LEU A 36 5.28 -4.35 8.86
N GLY A 37 4.88 -3.97 10.07
CA GLY A 37 4.86 -2.59 10.54
C GLY A 37 6.25 -2.09 10.94
N LEU A 38 6.51 -0.82 10.65
CA LEU A 38 7.79 -0.18 10.96
C LEU A 38 7.96 0.00 12.47
N ARG A 39 8.99 -0.65 13.02
CA ARG A 39 9.44 -0.47 14.40
C ARG A 39 10.89 0.02 14.37
N PRO A 40 11.16 1.33 14.53
CA PRO A 40 12.50 1.89 14.35
C PRO A 40 13.59 1.20 15.18
N ALA A 41 13.25 0.76 16.40
CA ALA A 41 14.16 0.02 17.27
C ALA A 41 14.60 -1.36 16.73
N LEU A 42 13.79 -1.95 15.84
CA LEU A 42 14.04 -3.25 15.22
C LEU A 42 14.48 -3.14 13.76
N LEU A 43 14.76 -1.93 13.28
CA LEU A 43 14.98 -1.70 11.86
C LEU A 43 16.20 -2.45 11.32
N SER A 44 17.26 -2.61 12.12
CA SER A 44 18.45 -3.38 11.73
C SER A 44 18.17 -4.88 11.61
N GLN A 45 17.20 -5.40 12.36
CA GLN A 45 16.76 -6.80 12.30
C GLN A 45 15.64 -7.05 11.28
N GLN A 46 14.82 -6.03 11.00
CA GLN A 46 13.64 -6.09 10.14
C GLN A 46 13.65 -4.96 9.09
N PRO A 47 14.65 -4.90 8.20
CA PRO A 47 14.84 -3.78 7.28
C PRO A 47 13.71 -3.65 6.25
N TRP A 48 13.02 -4.76 5.92
CA TRP A 48 11.87 -4.75 5.01
C TRP A 48 10.71 -3.88 5.53
N THR A 49 10.66 -3.61 6.83
CA THR A 49 9.58 -2.82 7.45
C THR A 49 9.53 -1.38 6.96
N ILE A 50 10.59 -0.84 6.35
CA ILE A 50 10.58 0.47 5.66
C ILE A 50 9.57 0.48 4.51
N VAL A 51 9.50 -0.63 3.77
CA VAL A 51 8.66 -0.74 2.57
C VAL A 51 7.34 -1.39 2.92
N SER A 52 7.35 -2.48 3.69
CA SER A 52 6.11 -3.22 3.99
C SER A 52 5.13 -2.41 4.83
N SER A 53 5.60 -1.46 5.65
CA SER A 53 4.71 -0.64 6.48
C SER A 53 3.77 0.24 5.67
N ILE A 54 4.13 0.58 4.42
CA ILE A 54 3.32 1.40 3.53
C ILE A 54 2.00 0.70 3.18
N PHE A 55 1.99 -0.63 3.18
CA PHE A 55 0.82 -1.43 2.81
C PHE A 55 -0.05 -1.83 4.01
N VAL A 56 0.42 -1.63 5.24
CA VAL A 56 -0.28 -2.01 6.47
C VAL A 56 -1.22 -0.89 6.90
N HIS A 57 -2.51 -1.20 7.07
CA HIS A 57 -3.53 -0.24 7.45
C HIS A 57 -4.17 -0.59 8.79
N GLY A 58 -4.29 0.39 9.69
CA GLY A 58 -4.84 0.18 11.04
C GLY A 58 -6.37 0.23 11.15
N SER A 59 -7.09 0.64 10.09
CA SER A 59 -8.56 0.72 10.12
C SER A 59 -9.17 0.65 8.72
N ILE A 60 -10.44 0.24 8.65
CA ILE A 60 -11.21 0.11 7.39
C ILE A 60 -11.35 1.48 6.70
N TRP A 61 -11.61 2.54 7.47
CA TRP A 61 -11.70 3.89 6.93
C TRP A 61 -10.35 4.38 6.38
N HIS A 62 -9.24 4.02 7.03
CA HIS A 62 -7.91 4.43 6.57
C HIS A 62 -7.56 3.81 5.21
N ILE A 63 -7.78 2.50 5.02
CA ILE A 63 -7.56 1.88 3.71
C ILE A 63 -8.49 2.46 2.64
N LEU A 64 -9.77 2.69 2.96
CA LEU A 64 -10.74 3.21 1.99
C LEU A 64 -10.28 4.55 1.42
N PHE A 65 -9.93 5.51 2.27
CA PHE A 65 -9.49 6.83 1.82
C PHE A 65 -8.12 6.78 1.12
N ASN A 66 -7.20 5.90 1.55
CA ASN A 66 -5.95 5.71 0.84
C ASN A 66 -6.14 5.15 -0.56
N MET A 67 -7.05 4.19 -0.76
CA MET A 67 -7.30 3.62 -2.10
C MET A 67 -7.98 4.63 -3.03
N ILE A 68 -8.88 5.47 -2.50
CA ILE A 68 -9.47 6.59 -3.24
C ILE A 68 -8.37 7.58 -3.65
N ALA A 69 -7.53 8.02 -2.71
CA ALA A 69 -6.45 8.95 -2.98
C ALA A 69 -5.43 8.36 -3.97
N LEU A 70 -5.05 7.09 -3.81
CA LEU A 70 -4.13 6.38 -4.70
C LEU A 70 -4.71 6.29 -6.12
N TYR A 71 -5.99 5.99 -6.28
CA TYR A 71 -6.64 5.96 -7.58
C TYR A 71 -6.60 7.33 -8.26
N PHE A 72 -7.03 8.40 -7.58
CA PHE A 72 -7.06 9.74 -8.15
C PHE A 72 -5.66 10.31 -8.43
N LEU A 73 -4.75 10.26 -7.45
CA LEU A 73 -3.39 10.79 -7.61
C LEU A 73 -2.56 9.93 -8.57
N GLY A 74 -2.72 8.60 -8.50
CA GLY A 74 -2.09 7.67 -9.41
C GLY A 74 -2.52 7.93 -10.85
N SER A 75 -3.82 7.86 -11.15
CA SER A 75 -4.34 8.11 -12.50
C SER A 75 -4.03 9.50 -13.07
N PHE A 76 -3.78 10.50 -12.21
CA PHE A 76 -3.32 11.82 -12.63
C PHE A 76 -1.83 11.85 -13.01
N LEU A 77 -0.99 11.06 -12.34
CA LEU A 77 0.47 11.09 -12.47
C LEU A 77 1.01 10.17 -13.59
N ILE A 78 0.38 9.02 -13.81
CA ILE A 78 0.75 8.03 -14.84
C ILE A 78 -0.05 8.19 -16.13
#